data_AF-A0A227J649-F1
#
_entry.id   AF-A0A227J649-F1
#
_cell.length_a   1.000
_cell.length_b   1.000
_cell.length_c   1.000
_cell.angle_alpha   90.00
_cell.angle_beta   90.00
_cell.angle_gamma   90.00
#
_symmetry.space_group_name_H-M   'P 1'
#
loop_
_entity.id
_entity.type
_entity.pdbx_description
1 polymer ?
#
loop_
_entity_poly.entity_id
_entity_poly.type
_entity_poly.pdbx_seq_one_letter_code
_entity_poly.pdbx_strand_id
1 'polypeptide(L)'
;MKENSYLILDIPMRLLEDQVMRKLHNADVIVRGVSDTELGHVLAFKSSVLMTAVRPSPLLFIRIPGTFATKPVREHERYKLQMDCTIDHSGNIYDGSLVDFSLAGV
;
A
#
# COMPACT_ATOMS: atom_id res chain seq x y z
N MET A 1 -11.19 -21.16 2.79
CA MET A 1 -10.00 -20.70 2.04
C MET A 1 -9.35 -21.93 1.41
N LYS A 2 -8.85 -21.81 0.17
CA LYS A 2 -8.11 -22.92 -0.47
C LYS A 2 -6.86 -23.25 0.36
N GLU A 3 -6.58 -24.54 0.54
CA GLU A 3 -5.31 -24.99 1.08
C GLU A 3 -4.15 -24.43 0.24
N ASN A 4 -3.05 -24.06 0.90
CA ASN A 4 -1.86 -23.42 0.29
C ASN A 4 -2.05 -22.02 -0.32
N SER A 5 -3.02 -21.24 0.15
CA SER A 5 -3.13 -19.82 -0.24
C SER A 5 -2.13 -18.95 0.55
N TYR A 6 -1.45 -18.03 -0.12
CA TYR A 6 -0.47 -17.09 0.45
C TYR A 6 -0.62 -15.70 -0.19
N LEU A 7 -0.15 -14.67 0.50
CA LEU A 7 0.03 -13.35 -0.10
C LEU A 7 1.44 -13.25 -0.68
N ILE A 8 1.55 -12.67 -1.87
CA ILE A 8 2.81 -12.39 -2.55
C ILE A 8 3.02 -10.88 -2.53
N LEU A 9 4.20 -10.44 -2.10
CA LEU A 9 4.60 -9.03 -2.09
C LEU A 9 5.89 -8.87 -2.87
N ASP A 10 5.97 -7.86 -3.73
CA ASP A 10 7.25 -7.43 -4.31
C ASP A 10 8.14 -6.85 -3.21
N ILE A 11 9.44 -7.20 -3.24
CA ILE A 11 10.43 -6.60 -2.35
C ILE A 11 11.51 -5.92 -3.19
N PRO A 12 11.84 -4.64 -2.94
CA PRO A 12 13.02 -4.00 -3.49
C PRO A 12 14.30 -4.81 -3.20
N MET A 13 15.11 -5.08 -4.23
CA MET A 13 16.37 -5.83 -4.11
C MET A 13 17.27 -5.32 -2.98
N ARG A 14 17.38 -3.99 -2.83
CA ARG A 14 18.15 -3.34 -1.77
C ARG A 14 17.75 -3.80 -0.37
N LEU A 15 16.45 -4.00 -0.12
CA LEU A 15 15.97 -4.46 1.18
C LEU A 15 16.34 -5.93 1.43
N LEU A 16 16.41 -6.76 0.39
CA LEU A 16 16.89 -8.13 0.52
C LEU A 16 18.38 -8.20 0.82
N GLU A 17 19.18 -7.35 0.16
CA GLU A 17 20.63 -7.23 0.39
C GLU A 17 20.93 -6.81 1.84
N ASP A 18 20.21 -5.80 2.35
CA ASP A 18 20.32 -5.37 3.75
C ASP A 18 19.86 -6.46 4.75
N GLN A 19 19.00 -7.39 4.31
CA GLN A 19 18.48 -8.50 5.11
C GLN A 19 19.33 -9.78 5.01
N VAL A 20 20.42 -9.82 4.22
CA VAL A 20 21.26 -11.02 4.03
C VAL A 20 21.80 -11.61 5.34
N MET A 21 21.84 -10.84 6.43
CA MET A 21 22.22 -11.32 7.77
C MET A 21 21.06 -11.90 8.60
N ARG A 22 19.80 -11.80 8.16
CA ARG A 22 18.62 -12.34 8.83
C ARG A 22 17.96 -13.41 7.95
N LYS A 23 17.90 -14.65 8.43
CA LYS A 23 17.05 -15.68 7.80
C LYS A 23 15.59 -15.23 7.91
N LEU A 24 15.03 -14.72 6.81
CA LEU A 24 13.65 -14.24 6.75
C LEU A 24 12.61 -15.36 6.91
N HIS A 25 13.00 -16.63 6.72
CA HIS A 25 12.09 -17.77 6.89
C HIS A 25 11.53 -17.83 8.32
N ASN A 26 10.21 -17.91 8.46
CA ASN A 26 9.47 -17.85 9.73
C ASN A 26 9.64 -16.55 10.53
N ALA A 27 10.18 -15.48 9.93
CA ALA A 27 10.19 -14.18 10.59
C ALA A 27 8.77 -13.62 10.69
N ASP A 28 8.45 -13.04 11.85
CA ASP A 28 7.24 -12.25 12.04
C ASP A 28 7.31 -10.96 11.23
N VAL A 29 6.20 -10.62 10.56
CA VAL A 29 6.07 -9.39 9.78
C VAL A 29 4.77 -8.67 10.13
N ILE A 30 4.82 -7.34 10.03
CA ILE A 30 3.65 -6.48 10.09
C ILE A 30 3.44 -5.91 8.69
N VAL A 31 2.28 -6.18 8.10
CA VAL A 31 1.90 -5.63 6.80
C VAL A 31 0.95 -4.47 7.04
N ARG A 32 1.16 -3.36 6.33
CA ARG A 32 0.25 -2.22 6.28
C ARG A 32 -0.05 -1.88 4.83
N GLY A 33 -1.32 -1.71 4.50
CA GLY A 33 -1.79 -1.27 3.19
C GLY A 33 -2.74 -0.10 3.33
N VAL A 34 -2.82 0.73 2.31
CA VAL A 34 -3.83 1.79 2.21
C VAL A 34 -4.84 1.37 1.16
N SER A 35 -6.11 1.30 1.52
CA SER A 35 -7.18 0.99 0.58
C SER A 35 -7.52 2.22 -0.25
N ASP A 36 -7.90 1.96 -1.49
CA ASP A 36 -8.32 2.98 -2.44
C ASP A 36 -9.83 3.28 -2.36
N THR A 37 -10.36 3.29 -1.12
CA THR A 37 -11.74 3.67 -0.80
C THR A 37 -11.82 5.19 -0.55
N GLU A 38 -13.03 5.74 -0.54
CA GLU A 38 -13.32 7.17 -0.39
C GLU A 38 -12.69 7.75 0.90
N LEU A 39 -12.88 7.06 2.03
CA LEU A 39 -12.28 7.45 3.31
C LEU A 39 -10.81 7.09 3.44
N GLY A 40 -10.28 6.24 2.54
CA GLY A 40 -8.97 5.61 2.64
C GLY A 40 -8.83 4.82 3.93
N HIS A 41 -8.68 3.50 3.89
CA HIS A 41 -8.47 2.72 5.10
C HIS A 41 -7.02 2.28 5.19
N VAL A 42 -6.39 2.50 6.34
CA VAL A 42 -5.16 1.79 6.68
C VAL A 42 -5.55 0.42 7.20
N LEU A 43 -5.15 -0.61 6.46
CA LEU A 43 -5.29 -2.02 6.81
C LEU A 43 -3.96 -2.47 7.42
N ALA A 44 -3.99 -3.16 8.55
CA ALA A 44 -2.79 -3.69 9.19
C ALA A 44 -3.01 -5.09 9.76
N PHE A 45 -2.03 -5.97 9.59
CA PHE A 45 -2.06 -7.30 10.18
C PHE A 45 -0.67 -7.84 10.48
N LYS A 46 -0.59 -8.72 11.48
CA LYS A 46 0.59 -9.54 11.74
C LYS A 46 0.53 -10.82 10.91
N SER A 47 1.65 -11.22 10.33
CA SER A 47 1.81 -12.48 9.62
C SER A 47 3.23 -13.03 9.82
N SER A 48 3.54 -14.15 9.19
CA SER A 48 4.87 -14.78 9.16
C SER A 48 5.30 -15.02 7.72
N VAL A 49 6.59 -14.83 7.45
CA VAL A 49 7.20 -15.17 6.16
C VAL A 49 7.24 -16.69 5.97
N LEU A 50 6.74 -17.14 4.82
CA LEU A 50 6.82 -18.54 4.39
C LEU A 50 8.11 -18.78 3.61
N MET A 51 8.43 -17.93 2.64
CA MET A 51 9.65 -18.01 1.84
C MET A 51 9.93 -16.69 1.10
N THR A 52 11.13 -16.61 0.53
CA THR A 52 11.54 -15.57 -0.43
C THR A 52 11.97 -16.21 -1.74
N ALA A 53 11.58 -15.64 -2.87
CA ALA A 53 12.11 -15.99 -4.18
C ALA A 53 12.85 -14.78 -4.77
N VAL A 54 13.99 -15.00 -5.42
CA VAL A 54 14.81 -13.90 -6.01
C VAL A 54 14.79 -13.89 -7.53
N ARG A 55 14.20 -14.91 -8.17
CA ARG A 55 14.07 -15.04 -9.63
C ARG A 55 12.65 -15.46 -9.99
N PRO A 56 12.05 -14.91 -11.06
CA PRO A 56 12.59 -13.89 -11.96
C PRO A 56 12.61 -12.47 -11.37
N SER A 57 11.93 -12.24 -10.24
CA SER A 57 11.88 -10.98 -9.49
C SER A 57 11.89 -11.30 -7.98
N PRO A 58 12.29 -10.37 -7.10
CA PRO A 58 12.33 -10.62 -5.68
C PRO A 58 10.95 -10.51 -5.04
N LEU A 59 10.49 -11.62 -4.48
CA LEU A 59 9.15 -11.80 -3.94
C LEU A 59 9.20 -12.32 -2.50
N LEU A 60 8.29 -11.81 -1.66
CA LEU A 60 7.98 -12.32 -0.33
C LEU A 60 6.69 -13.12 -0.37
N PHE A 61 6.73 -14.34 0.15
CA PHE A 61 5.54 -15.16 0.36
C PHE A 61 5.22 -15.13 1.85
N ILE A 62 4.03 -14.66 2.21
CA ILE A 62 3.59 -14.60 3.61
C ILE A 62 2.27 -15.34 3.80
N ARG A 63 2.02 -15.78 5.03
CA ARG A 63 0.75 -16.41 5.40
C ARG A 63 -0.40 -15.41 5.29
N ILE A 64 -1.56 -15.84 4.79
CA ILE A 64 -2.75 -14.98 4.83
C ILE A 64 -3.16 -14.80 6.30
N PRO A 65 -3.38 -13.55 6.76
CA PRO A 65 -3.81 -13.31 8.12
C PRO A 65 -5.22 -13.86 8.37
N GLY A 66 -5.48 -14.41 9.55
CA GLY A 66 -6.83 -14.78 9.96
C GLY A 66 -7.72 -13.56 10.29
N THR A 67 -7.09 -12.45 10.69
CA THR A 67 -7.74 -11.18 11.06
C THR A 67 -6.86 -10.00 10.67
N PHE A 68 -7.47 -8.87 10.35
CA PHE A 68 -6.76 -7.61 10.13
C PHE A 68 -7.46 -6.46 10.85
N ALA A 69 -6.70 -5.46 11.28
CA ALA A 69 -7.23 -4.20 11.76
C ALA A 69 -7.44 -3.25 10.57
N THR A 70 -8.49 -2.43 10.64
CA THR A 70 -8.78 -1.40 9.66
C THR A 70 -9.12 -0.09 10.38
N LYS A 71 -8.63 1.04 9.87
CA LYS A 71 -8.96 2.36 10.38
C LYS A 71 -9.06 3.36 9.22
N PRO A 72 -10.12 4.18 9.14
CA PRO A 72 -10.17 5.28 8.17
C PRO A 72 -9.06 6.29 8.47
N VAL A 73 -8.39 6.80 7.42
CA VAL A 73 -7.37 7.85 7.54
C VAL A 73 -7.92 9.24 7.25
N ARG A 74 -9.09 9.34 6.61
CA ARG A 74 -9.74 10.63 6.29
C ARG A 74 -10.99 10.83 7.13
N GLU A 75 -11.26 12.08 7.49
CA GLU A 75 -12.51 12.50 8.14
C GLU A 75 -13.63 12.75 7.12
N HIS A 76 -13.26 13.09 5.88
CA HIS A 76 -14.18 13.35 4.78
C HIS A 76 -13.91 12.39 3.62
N GLU A 77 -14.98 11.94 2.98
CA GLU A 77 -14.90 11.18 1.73
C GLU A 77 -14.23 12.02 0.64
N ARG A 78 -13.34 11.37 -0.12
CA ARG A 78 -12.77 11.93 -1.34
C ARG A 78 -13.43 11.28 -2.55
N TYR A 79 -14.10 12.09 -3.36
CA TYR A 79 -14.74 11.69 -4.60
C TYR A 79 -13.74 11.81 -5.74
N LYS A 80 -13.51 10.71 -6.45
CA LYS A 80 -12.61 10.68 -7.60
C LYS A 80 -13.25 11.33 -8.82
N LEU A 81 -12.49 12.15 -9.52
CA LEU A 81 -12.85 12.68 -10.82
C LEU A 81 -11.58 12.91 -11.64
N GLN A 82 -11.74 13.25 -12.91
CA GLN A 82 -10.64 13.72 -13.73
C GLN A 82 -11.15 14.91 -14.52
N MET A 83 -10.68 16.10 -14.14
CA MET A 83 -11.10 17.35 -14.75
C MET A 83 -9.90 18.25 -14.94
N ASP A 84 -9.72 18.76 -16.15
CA ASP A 84 -8.68 19.75 -16.43
C ASP A 84 -8.96 21.03 -15.65
N CYS A 85 -7.93 21.60 -15.04
CA CYS A 85 -8.03 22.81 -14.25
C CYS A 85 -6.79 23.69 -14.46
N THR A 86 -6.89 24.93 -14.02
CA THR A 86 -5.75 25.84 -13.94
C THR A 86 -5.52 26.26 -12.50
N ILE A 87 -4.25 26.36 -12.11
CA ILE A 87 -3.83 26.86 -10.80
C ILE A 87 -3.21 28.25 -11.02
N ASP A 88 -3.75 29.26 -10.35
CA ASP A 88 -3.13 30.59 -10.27
C ASP A 88 -2.31 30.67 -8.98
N HIS A 89 -1.00 30.85 -9.13
CA HIS A 89 -0.10 31.15 -8.02
C HIS A 89 0.62 32.47 -8.29
N SER A 90 0.22 33.53 -7.58
CA SER A 90 0.83 34.86 -7.65
C SER A 90 0.91 35.40 -9.08
N GLY A 91 -0.12 35.14 -9.90
CA GLY A 91 -0.20 35.59 -11.29
C GLY A 91 0.45 34.64 -12.30
N ASN A 92 1.04 33.52 -11.86
CA ASN A 92 1.50 32.46 -12.75
C ASN A 92 0.39 31.41 -12.89
N ILE A 93 0.03 31.10 -14.13
CA ILE A 93 -1.01 30.11 -14.45
C ILE A 93 -0.36 28.79 -14.84
N TYR A 94 -0.79 27.71 -14.21
CA TYR A 94 -0.34 26.36 -14.47
C TYR A 94 -1.52 25.49 -14.89
N ASP A 95 -1.37 24.72 -15.96
CA ASP A 95 -2.31 23.67 -16.31
C ASP A 95 -2.18 22.49 -15.35
N GLY A 96 -3.30 21.91 -14.94
CA GLY A 96 -3.37 20.79 -14.02
C GLY A 96 -4.59 19.92 -14.25
N SER A 97 -4.70 18.86 -13.45
CA SER A 97 -5.87 17.98 -13.44
C SER A 97 -6.32 17.75 -12.01
N LEU A 98 -7.59 18.03 -11.74
CA LEU A 98 -8.24 17.72 -10.48
C LEU A 98 -8.57 16.21 -10.47
N VAL A 99 -7.93 15.48 -9.56
CA VAL A 99 -8.00 14.01 -9.46
C VAL A 99 -8.98 13.50 -8.41
N ASP A 100 -9.24 14.29 -7.36
CA ASP A 100 -10.26 14.04 -6.37
C ASP A 100 -10.66 15.35 -5.65
N PHE A 101 -11.74 15.33 -4.89
CA PHE A 101 -12.08 16.41 -3.96
C PHE A 101 -12.84 15.90 -2.74
N SER A 102 -12.86 16.70 -1.69
CA SER A 102 -13.62 16.49 -0.45
C SER A 102 -14.18 17.80 0.08
N LEU A 103 -15.00 17.72 1.14
CA LEU A 103 -15.51 18.89 1.86
C LEU A 103 -14.40 19.80 2.43
N ALA A 104 -13.22 19.24 2.70
CA ALA A 104 -12.10 19.98 3.28
C ALA A 104 -11.02 20.40 2.26
N GLY A 105 -11.17 20.03 0.98
CA GLY A 105 -10.21 20.43 -0.04
C GLY A 105 -10.16 19.52 -1.26
N VAL A 106 -9.40 20.01 -2.25
CA VAL A 106 -9.05 19.39 -3.53
C VAL A 106 -7.63 18.85 -3.48
#